data_AF-A0A8T3R189-F1
#
_entry.id   AF-A0A8T3R189-F1
#
_cell.length_a   1.000
_cell.length_b   1.000
_cell.length_c   1.000
_cell.angle_alpha   90.00
_cell.angle_beta   90.00
_cell.angle_gamma   90.00
#
_symmetry.space_group_name_H-M   'P 1'
#
loop_
_entity.id
_entity.type
_entity.pdbx_description
1 polymer ?
#
loop_
_entity_poly.entity_id
_entity_poly.type
_entity_poly.pdbx_seq_one_letter_code
_entity_poly.pdbx_strand_id
1 'polypeptide(L)'
;MADRRHPPETPEAADLRRLRRRIDALDRRIVALLNERAELARDVGRAKDAIGRRAIRDAEREREVLLRVTITNAGPLPQADLLALYRRLMTATRALEARDRAR
;
A
#
# COMPACT_ATOMS: atom_id res chain seq x y z
N MET A 1 -32.47 37.05 7.51
CA MET A 1 -31.23 36.24 7.46
C MET A 1 -31.53 35.06 6.55
N ALA A 2 -30.86 34.97 5.40
CA ALA A 2 -31.24 34.05 4.33
C ALA A 2 -31.08 32.59 4.78
N ASP A 3 -32.22 31.93 4.94
CA ASP A 3 -32.37 30.48 5.01
C ASP A 3 -31.77 29.89 3.73
N ARG A 4 -30.52 29.42 3.83
CA ARG A 4 -29.86 28.64 2.78
C ARG A 4 -30.51 27.27 2.75
N ARG A 5 -31.70 27.20 2.15
CA ARG A 5 -32.33 25.95 1.76
C ARG A 5 -31.36 25.21 0.84
N HIS A 6 -30.68 24.22 1.38
CA HIS A 6 -29.92 23.25 0.60
C HIS A 6 -30.93 22.60 -0.36
N PRO A 7 -30.76 22.75 -1.69
CA PRO A 7 -31.67 22.09 -2.62
C PRO A 7 -31.68 20.58 -2.33
N PRO A 8 -32.82 19.89 -2.51
CA PRO A 8 -32.90 18.47 -2.23
C PRO A 8 -31.80 17.76 -3.01
N GLU A 9 -30.98 16.98 -2.30
CA GLU A 9 -29.85 16.31 -2.91
C GLU A 9 -30.36 15.34 -3.97
N THR A 10 -29.86 15.46 -5.20
CA THR A 10 -30.24 14.52 -6.25
C THR A 10 -29.77 13.10 -5.88
N PRO A 11 -30.52 12.05 -6.28
CA PRO A 11 -30.11 10.67 -6.03
C PRO A 11 -28.68 10.36 -6.51
N GLU A 12 -28.29 10.90 -7.66
CA GLU A 12 -26.94 10.79 -8.23
C GLU A 12 -25.85 11.38 -7.31
N ALA A 13 -26.11 12.56 -6.72
CA ALA A 13 -25.19 13.19 -5.80
C ALA A 13 -25.06 12.39 -4.49
N ALA A 14 -26.15 11.76 -4.03
CA ALA A 14 -26.14 10.89 -2.86
C ALA A 14 -25.36 9.59 -3.09
N ASP A 15 -25.51 8.98 -4.27
CA ASP A 15 -24.74 7.80 -4.69
C ASP A 15 -23.25 8.10 -4.75
N LEU A 16 -22.86 9.21 -5.37
CA LEU A 16 -21.47 9.63 -5.45
C LEU A 16 -20.85 9.85 -4.06
N ARG A 17 -21.57 10.54 -3.15
CA ARG A 17 -21.10 10.73 -1.76
C ARG A 17 -20.96 9.40 -1.03
N ARG A 18 -21.88 8.45 -1.23
CA ARG A 18 -21.79 7.12 -0.62
C ARG A 18 -20.56 6.35 -1.11
N LEU A 19 -20.29 6.36 -2.43
CA LEU A 19 -19.13 5.69 -3.01
C LEU A 19 -17.82 6.28 -2.49
N ARG A 20 -17.69 7.62 -2.47
CA ARG A 20 -16.50 8.30 -1.94
C ARG A 20 -16.22 7.95 -0.48
N ARG A 21 -17.24 7.93 0.38
CA ARG A 21 -17.06 7.49 1.79
C ARG A 21 -16.56 6.05 1.91
N ARG A 22 -16.99 5.16 1.01
CA ARG A 22 -16.49 3.77 0.97
C ARG A 22 -15.04 3.72 0.53
N ILE A 23 -14.65 4.53 -0.46
CA ILE A 23 -13.26 4.68 -0.91
C ILE A 23 -12.40 5.21 0.25
N ASP A 24 -12.80 6.29 0.91
CA ASP A 24 -12.05 6.85 2.05
C ASP A 24 -11.81 5.82 3.17
N ALA A 25 -12.83 5.01 3.47
CA ALA A 25 -12.71 3.94 4.47
C ALA A 25 -11.74 2.84 4.01
N LEU A 26 -11.78 2.47 2.73
CA LEU A 26 -10.86 1.50 2.15
C LEU A 26 -9.41 2.03 2.13
N ASP A 27 -9.22 3.30 1.76
CA ASP A 27 -7.90 3.93 1.70
C ASP A 27 -7.22 3.96 3.07
N ARG A 28 -7.97 4.25 4.14
CA ARG A 28 -7.45 4.14 5.52
C ARG A 28 -6.94 2.73 5.83
N ARG A 29 -7.66 1.69 5.39
CA ARG A 29 -7.24 0.29 5.57
C ARG A 29 -6.01 -0.03 4.72
N ILE A 30 -5.95 0.46 3.49
CA ILE A 30 -4.78 0.29 2.62
C ILE A 30 -3.56 0.92 3.28
N VAL A 31 -3.65 2.16 3.78
CA VAL A 31 -2.55 2.83 4.49
C VAL A 31 -2.09 2.02 5.71
N ALA A 32 -3.03 1.52 6.52
CA ALA A 32 -2.69 0.69 7.67
C ALA A 32 -1.93 -0.59 7.26
N LEU A 33 -2.41 -1.31 6.25
CA LEU A 33 -1.77 -2.53 5.73
C LEU A 33 -0.37 -2.25 5.12
N LEU A 34 -0.21 -1.10 4.45
CA LEU A 34 1.08 -0.70 3.88
C LEU A 34 2.10 -0.39 4.98
N ASN A 35 1.67 0.27 6.07
CA ASN A 35 2.53 0.55 7.22
C ASN A 35 2.90 -0.75 7.97
N GLU A 36 1.94 -1.65 8.18
CA GLU A 36 2.21 -2.97 8.77
C GLU A 36 3.25 -3.74 7.94
N ARG A 37 3.10 -3.77 6.61
CA ARG A 37 4.08 -4.37 5.70
C ARG A 37 5.45 -3.69 5.81
N ALA A 38 5.49 -2.38 6.01
CA ALA A 38 6.74 -1.64 6.18
C ALA A 38 7.44 -2.02 7.49
N GLU A 39 6.72 -2.12 8.60
CA GLU A 39 7.26 -2.59 9.88
C GLU A 39 7.80 -4.02 9.76
N LEU A 40 7.06 -4.94 9.13
CA LEU A 40 7.56 -6.29 8.85
C LEU A 40 8.86 -6.29 8.02
N ALA A 41 9.01 -5.37 7.06
CA ALA A 41 10.25 -5.23 6.31
C ALA A 41 11.42 -4.75 7.19
N ARG A 42 11.17 -3.85 8.16
CA ARG A 42 12.16 -3.42 9.14
C ARG A 42 12.58 -4.58 10.04
N ASP A 43 11.63 -5.39 10.48
CA ASP A 43 11.88 -6.56 11.32
C ASP A 43 12.73 -7.59 10.59
N VAL A 44 12.46 -7.83 9.29
CA VAL A 44 13.31 -8.64 8.42
C VAL A 44 14.72 -8.05 8.33
N GLY A 45 14.85 -6.73 8.19
CA GLY A 45 16.14 -6.04 8.22
C GLY A 45 16.93 -6.32 9.50
N ARG A 46 16.28 -6.20 10.68
CA ARG A 46 16.90 -6.49 11.98
C ARG A 46 17.29 -7.96 12.11
N ALA A 47 16.43 -8.88 11.67
CA ALA A 47 16.71 -10.31 11.68
C ALA A 47 17.90 -10.68 10.76
N LYS A 48 18.00 -10.04 9.59
CA LYS A 48 19.15 -10.18 8.69
C LYS A 48 20.45 -9.70 9.33
N ASP A 49 20.42 -8.58 10.05
CA ASP A 49 21.60 -8.05 10.74
C ASP A 49 22.07 -8.99 11.86
N ALA A 50 21.13 -9.57 12.61
CA ALA A 50 21.42 -10.54 13.67
C ALA A 50 22.15 -11.80 13.15
N ILE A 51 21.95 -12.17 11.88
CA ILE A 51 22.65 -13.30 11.23
C ILE A 51 23.83 -12.86 10.34
N GLY A 52 24.27 -11.61 10.44
CA GLY A 52 25.41 -11.07 9.67
C GLY A 52 25.12 -10.80 8.19
N ARG A 53 23.86 -10.87 7.75
CA ARG A 53 23.46 -10.65 6.35
C ARG A 53 23.18 -9.17 6.08
N ARG A 54 24.19 -8.45 5.60
CA ARG A 54 24.11 -6.98 5.38
C ARG A 54 23.39 -6.55 4.10
N ALA A 55 23.05 -7.48 3.21
CA ALA A 55 22.39 -7.15 1.94
C ALA A 55 20.94 -6.65 2.17
N ILE A 56 20.70 -5.36 1.86
CA ILE A 56 19.38 -4.74 1.91
C ILE A 56 18.48 -5.32 0.81
N ARG A 57 19.02 -5.46 -0.41
CA ARG A 57 18.29 -6.02 -1.54
C ARG A 57 18.40 -7.54 -1.58
N ASP A 58 17.25 -8.20 -1.72
CA ASP A 58 17.14 -9.64 -1.98
C ASP A 58 16.31 -9.85 -3.26
N ALA A 59 16.99 -10.10 -4.38
CA ALA A 59 16.37 -10.18 -5.69
C ALA A 59 15.47 -11.42 -5.85
N GLU A 60 15.82 -12.53 -5.20
CA GLU A 60 15.01 -13.74 -5.22
C GLU A 60 13.70 -13.50 -4.47
N ARG A 61 13.79 -12.89 -3.27
CA ARG A 61 12.60 -12.53 -2.51
C ARG A 61 11.70 -11.52 -3.24
N GLU A 62 12.29 -10.55 -3.95
CA GLU A 62 11.51 -9.61 -4.77
C GLU A 62 10.72 -10.32 -5.88
N ARG A 63 11.36 -11.25 -6.60
CA ARG A 63 10.71 -12.06 -7.65
C ARG A 63 9.56 -12.87 -7.07
N GLU A 64 9.78 -13.51 -5.93
CA GLU A 64 8.77 -14.31 -5.27
C GLU A 64 7.54 -13.48 -4.88
N VAL A 65 7.73 -12.29 -4.31
CA VAL A 65 6.61 -11.41 -3.98
C VAL A 65 5.86 -10.97 -5.24
N LEU A 66 6.54 -10.60 -6.32
CA LEU A 66 5.88 -10.22 -7.58
C LEU A 66 5.12 -11.40 -8.23
N LEU A 67 5.65 -12.62 -8.11
CA LEU A 67 4.96 -13.83 -8.57
C LEU A 67 3.67 -14.04 -7.76
N ARG A 68 3.75 -13.96 -6.43
CA ARG A 68 2.57 -14.07 -5.54
C ARG A 68 1.50 -13.03 -5.88
N VAL A 69 1.91 -11.80 -6.17
CA VAL A 69 0.99 -10.73 -6.60
C VAL A 69 0.33 -11.07 -7.93
N THR A 70 1.07 -11.66 -8.85
CA THR A 70 0.56 -12.09 -10.16
C THR A 70 -0.50 -13.18 -10.04
N ILE A 71 -0.23 -14.23 -9.27
CA ILE A 71 -1.18 -15.33 -9.10
C ILE A 71 -2.41 -14.93 -8.27
N THR A 72 -2.30 -13.93 -7.39
CA THR A 72 -3.41 -13.49 -6.51
C THR A 72 -4.34 -12.49 -7.19
N ASN A 73 -3.89 -11.81 -8.24
CA ASN A 73 -4.69 -10.76 -8.86
C ASN A 73 -5.87 -11.35 -9.66
N ALA A 74 -7.09 -11.16 -9.15
CA ALA A 74 -8.33 -11.50 -9.85
C ALA A 74 -9.01 -10.28 -10.50
N GLY A 75 -8.30 -9.16 -10.63
CA GLY A 75 -8.85 -7.90 -11.11
C GLY A 75 -9.63 -7.13 -10.04
N PRO A 76 -10.33 -6.03 -10.41
CA PRO A 76 -10.43 -5.45 -11.76
C PRO A 76 -9.19 -4.64 -12.19
N LEU A 77 -8.20 -4.48 -11.30
CA LEU A 77 -6.99 -3.72 -11.60
C LEU A 77 -6.09 -4.50 -12.60
N PRO A 78 -5.58 -3.85 -13.67
CA PRO A 78 -4.67 -4.50 -14.60
C PRO A 78 -3.41 -5.01 -13.89
N GLN A 79 -2.94 -6.18 -14.32
CA GLN A 79 -1.77 -6.84 -13.73
C GLN A 79 -0.52 -5.95 -13.74
N ALA A 80 -0.31 -5.21 -14.83
CA ALA A 80 0.84 -4.32 -14.99
C ALA A 80 0.86 -3.21 -13.92
N ASP A 81 -0.29 -2.60 -13.65
CA ASP A 81 -0.43 -1.52 -12.67
C ASP A 81 -0.22 -2.04 -11.24
N LEU A 82 -0.79 -3.21 -10.91
CA LEU A 82 -0.59 -3.82 -9.61
C LEU A 82 0.90 -4.15 -9.37
N LEU A 83 1.58 -4.68 -10.38
CA LEU A 83 3.03 -4.94 -10.29
C LEU A 83 3.84 -3.65 -10.14
N ALA A 84 3.46 -2.58 -10.82
CA ALA A 84 4.11 -1.28 -10.67
C ALA A 84 3.98 -0.74 -9.24
N LEU A 85 2.78 -0.82 -8.64
CA LEU A 85 2.56 -0.45 -7.24
C LEU A 85 3.42 -1.27 -6.29
N TYR A 86 3.48 -2.59 -6.48
CA TYR A 86 4.29 -3.46 -5.62
C TYR A 86 5.80 -3.18 -5.75
N ARG A 87 6.31 -2.93 -6.96
CA ARG A 87 7.71 -2.51 -7.13
C ARG A 87 7.98 -1.19 -6.42
N ARG A 88 7.07 -0.22 -6.50
CA ARG A 88 7.21 1.06 -5.81
C ARG A 88 7.20 0.90 -4.29
N LEU A 89 6.33 0.04 -3.78
CA LEU A 89 6.23 -0.31 -2.36
C LEU A 89 7.51 -0.97 -1.85
N MET A 90 8.06 -1.96 -2.58
CA MET A 90 9.35 -2.58 -2.22
C MET A 90 10.48 -1.55 -2.18
N THR A 91 10.53 -0.64 -3.16
CA THR A 91 11.52 0.45 -3.18
C THR A 91 11.37 1.37 -1.97
N ALA A 92 10.15 1.72 -1.57
CA ALA A 92 9.90 2.54 -0.39
C ALA A 92 10.35 1.83 0.89
N THR A 93 10.05 0.53 1.06
CA THR A 93 10.44 -0.21 2.26
C THR A 93 11.95 -0.43 2.34
N ARG A 94 12.65 -0.68 1.22
CA ARG A 94 14.12 -0.75 1.21
C ARG A 94 14.77 0.58 1.58
N ALA A 95 14.21 1.69 1.12
CA ALA A 95 14.71 3.02 1.46
C ALA A 95 14.52 3.32 2.96
N LEU A 96 13.43 2.85 3.57
CA LEU A 96 13.21 2.95 5.00
C LEU A 96 14.24 2.11 5.78
N GLU A 97 14.43 0.84 5.41
CA GLU A 97 15.43 -0.05 6.02
C GLU A 97 16.85 0.56 5.95
N ALA A 98 17.23 1.10 4.79
CA ALA A 98 18.52 1.75 4.61
C ALA A 98 18.72 2.95 5.55
N ARG A 99 17.67 3.76 5.77
CA ARG A 99 17.72 4.90 6.69
C ARG A 99 17.85 4.46 8.14
N ASP A 100 17.19 3.37 8.52
CA ASP A 100 17.27 2.86 9.89
C ASP A 100 18.63 2.29 10.22
N ARG A 101 19.29 1.62 9.26
CA ARG A 101 20.66 1.09 9.43
C ARG A 101 21.74 2.17 9.41
N ALA A 102 21.43 3.36 8.91
CA ALA A 102 22.34 4.50 8.87
C ALA A 102 22.30 5.36 10.14
N ARG A 103 21.41 5.06 11.09
CA ARG A 103 21.36 5.68 12.42
C ARG A 103 22.12 4.83 13.43
#